data_AF-A0A7G8PQF7-F1
#
_entry.id   AF-A0A7G8PQF7-F1
#
_cell.length_a   1.000
_cell.length_b   1.000
_cell.length_c   1.000
_cell.angle_alpha   90.00
_cell.angle_beta   90.00
_cell.angle_gamma   90.00
#
_symmetry.space_group_name_H-M   'P 1'
#
loop_
_entity.id
_entity.type
_entity.pdbx_description
1 polymer ?
#
loop_
_entity_poly.entity_id
_entity_poly.type
_entity_poly.pdbx_seq_one_letter_code
_entity_poly.pdbx_strand_id
1 'polypeptide(L)'
;MATTTQRPTGAADPQLTALMARQTQLAEAIERRAAEVVRAWLLDHHRTWVAVDFTKTRPEPPFDGDDGLTAAVGKLPRRAFGCGLDVRGSFIVRLADLNGYLGRLHDDQGPAKQQPRIELVIVRDPDGGTDAAMFLDGAELADGDVSEYVIDAGRGHVYRDWIESRDCVVESASPAAAELLRVSYDYPPGHQYIDGAPEGWPLEDGEDR
;
A
#
# COMPACT_ATOMS: atom_id res chain seq x y z
N MET A 1 39.42 51.88 -5.69
CA MET A 1 38.36 51.38 -4.80
C MET A 1 37.17 51.03 -5.67
N ALA A 2 36.83 49.75 -5.81
CA ALA A 2 35.71 49.31 -6.64
C ALA A 2 34.50 49.03 -5.73
N THR A 3 33.46 49.83 -5.87
CA THR A 3 32.20 49.67 -5.14
C THR A 3 31.39 48.59 -5.84
N THR A 4 31.41 47.37 -5.31
CA THR A 4 30.55 46.28 -5.77
C THR A 4 29.14 46.56 -5.31
N THR A 5 28.28 47.02 -6.22
CA THR A 5 26.85 47.16 -5.99
C THR A 5 26.22 45.77 -5.93
N GLN A 6 25.93 45.31 -4.73
CA GLN A 6 25.25 44.05 -4.47
C GLN A 6 23.81 44.17 -5.01
N ARG A 7 23.50 43.37 -6.03
CA ARG A 7 22.19 43.31 -6.68
C ARG A 7 21.17 42.80 -5.64
N PRO A 8 20.06 43.49 -5.38
CA PRO A 8 19.04 42.97 -4.49
C PRO A 8 18.48 41.69 -5.11
N THR A 9 18.66 40.57 -4.42
CA THR A 9 17.95 39.32 -4.68
C THR A 9 16.46 39.62 -4.57
N GLY A 10 15.74 39.53 -5.69
CA GLY A 10 14.32 39.89 -5.78
C GLY A 10 13.51 39.12 -4.75
N ALA A 11 12.86 39.86 -3.84
CA ALA A 11 11.86 39.29 -2.94
C ALA A 11 10.74 38.68 -3.80
N ALA A 12 10.34 37.44 -3.49
CA ALA A 12 9.21 36.79 -4.15
C ALA A 12 7.96 37.67 -4.00
N ASP A 13 7.20 37.81 -5.09
CA ASP A 13 5.97 38.60 -5.09
C ASP A 13 4.93 37.96 -4.13
N PRO A 14 4.54 38.67 -3.05
CA PRO A 14 3.62 38.14 -2.06
C PRO A 14 2.21 37.92 -2.62
N GLN A 15 1.79 38.73 -3.61
CA GLN A 15 0.49 38.58 -4.25
C GLN A 15 0.47 37.33 -5.13
N LEU A 16 1.53 37.10 -5.91
CA LEU A 16 1.65 35.87 -6.70
C LEU A 16 1.66 34.62 -5.80
N THR A 17 2.39 34.67 -4.69
CA THR A 17 2.45 33.58 -3.69
C THR A 17 1.06 33.27 -3.12
N ALA A 18 0.29 34.29 -2.77
CA ALA A 18 -1.08 34.11 -2.25
C ALA A 18 -2.03 33.52 -3.30
N LEU A 19 -1.93 33.94 -4.57
CA LEU A 19 -2.72 33.38 -5.66
C LEU A 19 -2.40 31.90 -5.91
N MET A 20 -1.12 31.53 -5.88
CA MET A 20 -0.70 30.13 -6.00
C MET A 20 -1.23 29.27 -4.85
N ALA A 21 -1.16 29.76 -3.60
CA ALA A 21 -1.72 29.05 -2.45
C ALA A 21 -3.24 28.84 -2.59
N ARG A 22 -3.97 29.87 -3.06
CA ARG A 22 -5.41 29.77 -3.31
C ARG A 22 -5.74 28.78 -4.44
N GLN A 23 -4.91 28.72 -5.48
CA GLN A 23 -5.07 27.75 -6.56
C GLN A 23 -4.91 26.31 -6.04
N THR A 24 -3.92 26.06 -5.18
CA THR A 24 -3.72 24.75 -4.54
C THR A 24 -4.93 24.36 -3.68
N GLN A 25 -5.38 25.27 -2.80
CA GLN A 25 -6.56 25.02 -1.96
C GLN A 25 -7.82 24.71 -2.78
N LEU A 26 -8.03 25.42 -3.88
CA LEU A 26 -9.16 25.18 -4.77
C LEU A 26 -9.04 23.81 -5.47
N ALA A 27 -7.84 23.44 -5.91
CA ALA A 27 -7.59 22.14 -6.52
C ALA A 27 -7.89 21.00 -5.54
N GLU A 28 -7.39 21.09 -4.30
CA GLU A 28 -7.65 20.10 -3.24
C GLU A 28 -9.15 19.98 -2.92
N ALA A 29 -9.87 21.11 -2.88
CA ALA A 29 -11.31 21.11 -2.66
C ALA A 29 -12.08 20.46 -3.82
N ILE A 30 -11.66 20.71 -5.06
CA ILE A 30 -12.22 20.07 -6.26
C ILE A 30 -11.99 18.56 -6.23
N GLU A 31 -10.77 18.12 -5.94
CA GLU A 31 -10.44 16.69 -5.82
C GLU A 31 -11.24 16.01 -4.71
N ARG A 32 -11.37 16.66 -3.55
CA ARG A 32 -12.17 16.14 -2.43
C ARG A 32 -13.63 15.99 -2.83
N ARG A 33 -14.19 17.00 -3.50
CA ARG A 33 -15.58 16.97 -3.96
C ARG A 33 -15.81 15.90 -5.03
N ALA A 34 -14.87 15.75 -5.95
CA ALA A 34 -14.92 14.72 -6.99
C ALA A 34 -14.97 13.32 -6.37
N ALA A 35 -14.10 13.04 -5.40
CA ALA A 35 -14.11 11.77 -4.68
C ALA A 35 -15.44 11.52 -3.95
N GLU A 36 -16.05 12.54 -3.35
CA GLU A 36 -17.39 12.42 -2.75
C GLU A 36 -18.47 12.08 -3.78
N VAL A 37 -18.44 12.68 -4.96
CA VAL A 37 -19.42 12.42 -6.03
C VAL A 37 -19.29 10.97 -6.54
N VAL A 38 -18.08 10.51 -6.83
CA VAL A 38 -17.85 9.13 -7.27
C VAL A 38 -18.25 8.13 -6.17
N ARG A 39 -17.90 8.42 -4.91
CA ARG A 39 -18.30 7.60 -3.77
C ARG A 39 -19.81 7.52 -3.62
N ALA A 40 -20.51 8.65 -3.62
CA ALA A 40 -21.96 8.69 -3.51
C ALA A 40 -22.63 7.90 -4.63
N TRP A 41 -22.13 8.06 -5.86
CA TRP A 41 -22.61 7.29 -7.01
C TRP A 41 -22.43 5.78 -6.81
N LEU A 42 -21.27 5.32 -6.32
CA LEU A 42 -21.02 3.90 -6.05
C LEU A 42 -22.00 3.35 -5.00
N LEU A 43 -22.27 4.10 -3.93
CA LEU A 43 -23.22 3.70 -2.89
C LEU A 43 -24.66 3.62 -3.42
N ASP A 44 -25.11 4.66 -4.13
CA ASP A 44 -26.47 4.75 -4.70
C ASP A 44 -26.74 3.61 -5.71
N HIS A 45 -25.71 3.16 -6.42
CA HIS A 45 -25.80 2.08 -7.41
C HIS A 45 -25.42 0.70 -6.84
N HIS A 46 -25.19 0.58 -5.53
CA HIS A 46 -24.75 -0.64 -4.86
C HIS A 46 -23.51 -1.29 -5.50
N ARG A 47 -22.53 -0.46 -5.87
CA ARG A 47 -21.26 -0.85 -6.47
C ARG A 47 -20.10 -0.67 -5.49
N THR A 48 -19.06 -1.46 -5.67
CA THR A 48 -17.81 -1.33 -4.90
C THR A 48 -16.65 -0.77 -5.73
N TRP A 49 -16.85 -0.58 -7.04
CA TRP A 49 -15.83 -0.08 -7.95
C TRP A 49 -16.42 0.52 -9.24
N VAL A 50 -15.62 1.33 -9.93
CA VAL A 50 -15.85 1.78 -11.31
C VAL A 50 -14.55 1.68 -12.11
N ALA A 51 -14.62 1.16 -13.34
CA ALA A 51 -13.51 1.15 -14.27
C ALA A 51 -13.38 2.52 -14.92
N VAL A 52 -12.16 3.00 -15.04
CA VAL A 52 -11.80 4.29 -15.62
C VAL A 52 -10.79 4.06 -16.73
N ASP A 53 -10.94 4.82 -17.81
CA ASP A 53 -10.04 4.71 -18.95
C ASP A 53 -8.57 4.97 -18.56
N PHE A 54 -7.66 4.56 -19.45
CA PHE A 54 -6.22 4.68 -19.22
C PHE A 54 -5.75 6.13 -19.00
N THR A 55 -6.54 7.13 -19.40
CA THR A 55 -6.21 8.56 -19.21
C THR A 55 -6.62 9.07 -17.83
N LYS A 56 -7.43 8.29 -17.09
CA LYS A 56 -8.02 8.67 -15.80
C LYS A 56 -9.02 9.82 -15.90
N THR A 57 -9.65 10.00 -17.07
CA THR A 57 -10.53 11.16 -17.30
C THR A 57 -12.00 10.83 -17.28
N ARG A 58 -12.38 9.58 -17.57
CA ARG A 58 -13.78 9.17 -17.60
C ARG A 58 -13.97 7.68 -17.28
N PRO A 59 -15.13 7.31 -16.73
CA PRO A 59 -15.47 5.92 -16.52
C PRO A 59 -15.62 5.18 -17.86
N GLU A 60 -15.41 3.86 -17.86
CA GLU A 60 -15.61 3.01 -19.03
C GLU A 60 -17.03 2.44 -19.10
N PRO A 61 -17.50 2.02 -20.30
CA PRO A 61 -18.77 1.32 -20.44
C PRO A 61 -18.88 0.12 -19.48
N PRO A 62 -20.05 -0.08 -18.83
CA PRO A 62 -21.34 0.57 -19.09
C PRO A 62 -21.62 1.84 -18.25
N PHE A 63 -20.59 2.49 -17.70
CA PHE A 63 -20.73 3.56 -16.70
C PHE A 63 -20.52 4.97 -17.28
N ASP A 64 -20.22 5.10 -18.57
CA ASP A 64 -19.87 6.33 -19.29
C ASP A 64 -21.06 7.24 -19.63
N GLY A 65 -22.29 6.78 -19.40
CA GLY A 65 -23.52 7.54 -19.67
C GLY A 65 -23.89 8.60 -18.63
N ASP A 66 -23.16 8.70 -17.51
CA ASP A 66 -23.42 9.66 -16.44
C ASP A 66 -22.42 10.84 -16.52
N ASP A 67 -22.91 12.01 -16.95
CA ASP A 67 -22.11 13.23 -17.10
C ASP A 67 -21.52 13.71 -15.77
N GLY A 68 -22.25 13.52 -14.67
CA GLY A 68 -21.81 13.91 -13.34
C GLY A 68 -20.67 13.03 -12.84
N LEU A 69 -20.80 11.72 -13.03
CA LEU A 69 -19.74 10.74 -12.76
C LEU A 69 -18.52 11.01 -13.64
N THR A 70 -18.72 11.27 -14.94
CA THR A 70 -17.64 11.57 -15.88
C THR A 70 -16.85 12.81 -15.48
N ALA A 71 -17.55 13.90 -15.14
CA ALA A 71 -16.92 15.12 -14.67
C ALA A 71 -16.14 14.91 -13.37
N ALA A 72 -16.67 14.10 -12.44
CA ALA A 72 -16.01 13.79 -11.19
C ALA A 72 -14.77 12.91 -11.39
N VAL A 73 -14.84 11.86 -12.21
CA VAL A 73 -13.69 10.99 -12.51
C VAL A 73 -12.53 11.80 -13.07
N GLY A 74 -12.78 12.73 -13.99
CA GLY A 74 -11.74 13.60 -14.55
C GLY A 74 -11.11 14.60 -13.57
N LYS A 75 -11.58 14.64 -12.33
CA LYS A 75 -11.06 15.47 -11.23
C LYS A 75 -10.53 14.66 -10.06
N LEU A 76 -10.56 13.32 -10.14
CA LEU A 76 -10.00 12.49 -9.08
C LEU A 76 -8.47 12.66 -9.00
N PRO A 77 -7.92 12.72 -7.79
CA PRO A 77 -6.47 12.72 -7.62
C PRO A 77 -5.89 11.35 -7.93
N ARG A 78 -4.61 11.30 -8.31
CA ARG A 78 -3.90 10.05 -8.62
C ARG A 78 -4.04 8.97 -7.54
N ARG A 79 -4.02 9.37 -6.27
CA ARG A 79 -4.14 8.46 -5.11
C ARG A 79 -5.50 7.79 -4.97
N ALA A 80 -6.53 8.22 -5.71
CA ALA A 80 -7.86 7.59 -5.71
C ALA A 80 -7.98 6.37 -6.64
N PHE A 81 -6.99 6.10 -7.51
CA PHE A 81 -7.06 5.08 -8.57
C PHE A 81 -6.42 3.73 -8.19
N GLY A 82 -6.14 3.49 -6.91
CA GLY A 82 -5.41 2.31 -6.45
C GLY A 82 -4.05 2.11 -7.15
N CYS A 83 -3.42 0.96 -6.90
CA CYS A 83 -2.28 0.48 -7.68
C CYS A 83 -2.73 -0.63 -8.65
N GLY A 84 -2.24 -0.57 -9.90
CA GLY A 84 -2.49 -1.59 -10.93
C GLY A 84 -3.58 -1.25 -11.94
N LEU A 85 -3.55 -1.96 -13.07
CA LEU A 85 -4.61 -1.98 -14.09
C LEU A 85 -5.46 -3.24 -13.90
N ASP A 86 -6.71 -3.19 -14.35
CA ASP A 86 -7.55 -4.39 -14.47
C ASP A 86 -7.11 -5.28 -15.64
N VAL A 87 -7.81 -6.41 -15.84
CA VAL A 87 -7.52 -7.36 -16.93
C VAL A 87 -7.68 -6.79 -18.34
N ARG A 88 -8.27 -5.59 -18.48
CA ARG A 88 -8.48 -4.88 -19.74
C ARG A 88 -7.51 -3.70 -19.92
N GLY A 89 -6.65 -3.44 -18.93
CA GLY A 89 -5.72 -2.31 -18.96
C GLY A 89 -6.31 -1.00 -18.42
N SER A 90 -7.42 -1.06 -17.69
CA SER A 90 -8.16 0.09 -17.16
C SER A 90 -7.79 0.36 -15.71
N PHE A 91 -7.86 1.62 -15.27
CA PHE A 91 -7.72 1.94 -13.85
C PHE A 91 -9.00 1.59 -13.11
N ILE A 92 -8.88 1.16 -11.85
CA ILE A 92 -10.03 0.89 -10.99
C ILE A 92 -10.06 1.93 -9.89
N VAL A 93 -11.20 2.59 -9.73
CA VAL A 93 -11.49 3.37 -8.51
C VAL A 93 -12.35 2.50 -7.61
N ARG A 94 -11.83 2.13 -6.43
CA ARG A 94 -12.55 1.32 -5.45
C ARG A 94 -13.19 2.20 -4.39
N LEU A 95 -14.35 1.78 -3.90
CA LEU A 95 -15.03 2.45 -2.77
C LEU A 95 -14.11 2.52 -1.53
N ALA A 96 -13.36 1.46 -1.26
CA ALA A 96 -12.39 1.43 -0.16
C ALA A 96 -11.28 2.48 -0.30
N ASP A 97 -10.76 2.69 -1.52
CA ASP A 97 -9.70 3.67 -1.79
C ASP A 97 -10.23 5.10 -1.66
N LEU A 98 -11.46 5.36 -2.14
CA LEU A 98 -12.14 6.65 -1.94
C LEU A 98 -12.42 6.92 -0.46
N ASN A 99 -12.82 5.90 0.29
CA ASN A 99 -13.02 6.01 1.72
C ASN A 99 -11.71 6.29 2.45
N GLY A 100 -10.61 5.63 2.08
CA GLY A 100 -9.26 5.96 2.55
C GLY A 100 -8.89 7.41 2.27
N TYR A 101 -9.04 7.84 1.01
CA TYR A 101 -8.76 9.20 0.57
C TYR A 101 -9.56 10.27 1.32
N LEU A 102 -10.85 10.03 1.58
CA LEU A 102 -11.72 10.99 2.24
C LEU A 102 -11.57 11.00 3.77
N GLY A 103 -10.84 10.03 4.35
CA GLY A 103 -10.83 9.78 5.80
C GLY A 103 -12.14 9.17 6.30
N ARG A 104 -12.86 8.45 5.43
CA ARG A 104 -14.20 7.87 5.63
C ARG A 104 -14.19 6.35 5.57
N LEU A 105 -13.07 5.71 5.89
CA LEU A 105 -12.90 4.24 5.92
C LEU A 105 -14.01 3.50 6.69
N HIS A 106 -14.73 4.21 7.57
CA HIS A 106 -15.71 3.65 8.50
C HIS A 106 -17.13 4.23 8.35
N ASP A 107 -17.39 5.13 7.40
CA ASP A 107 -18.70 5.81 7.29
C ASP A 107 -19.80 4.94 6.65
N ASP A 108 -19.42 3.89 5.92
CA ASP A 108 -20.36 3.04 5.15
C ASP A 108 -20.75 1.73 5.86
N GLN A 109 -20.38 1.59 7.13
CA GLN A 109 -20.74 0.45 7.98
C GLN A 109 -21.38 1.01 9.26
N GLY A 110 -22.65 0.65 9.54
CA GLY A 110 -23.26 0.87 10.87
C GLY A 110 -22.38 0.31 11.99
N PRO A 111 -22.60 0.68 13.26
CA PRO A 111 -21.59 0.92 14.30
C PRO A 111 -20.48 -0.14 14.32
N ALA A 112 -19.51 0.01 13.43
CA ALA A 112 -18.41 -0.91 13.27
C ALA A 112 -17.16 -0.22 13.82
N LYS A 113 -16.54 -0.87 14.81
CA LYS A 113 -15.23 -0.48 15.33
C LYS A 113 -14.29 -0.16 14.17
N GLN A 114 -13.56 0.95 14.28
CA GLN A 114 -12.44 1.23 13.38
C GLN A 114 -11.59 -0.04 13.27
N GLN A 115 -11.54 -0.61 12.07
CA GLN A 115 -10.61 -1.70 11.79
C GLN A 115 -9.24 -1.08 11.52
N PRO A 116 -8.18 -1.56 12.18
CA PRO A 116 -6.84 -1.03 12.00
C PRO A 116 -6.39 -1.21 10.55
N ARG A 117 -5.85 -0.15 9.94
CA ARG A 117 -5.24 -0.18 8.61
C ARG A 117 -3.73 -0.33 8.75
N ILE A 118 -3.18 -1.40 8.21
CA ILE A 118 -1.74 -1.63 8.14
C ILE A 118 -1.26 -1.33 6.72
N GLU A 119 -0.20 -0.53 6.60
CA GLU A 119 0.51 -0.29 5.35
C GLU A 119 1.96 -0.75 5.52
N LEU A 120 2.47 -1.57 4.58
CA LEU A 120 3.85 -2.06 4.58
C LEU A 120 4.55 -1.58 3.30
N VAL A 121 5.69 -0.91 3.47
CA VAL A 121 6.55 -0.46 2.38
C VAL A 121 7.83 -1.26 2.44
N ILE A 122 8.15 -1.98 1.36
CA ILE A 122 9.38 -2.75 1.21
C ILE A 122 10.23 -2.09 0.12
N VAL A 123 11.43 -1.64 0.49
CA VAL A 123 12.43 -1.10 -0.43
C VAL A 123 13.56 -2.11 -0.54
N ARG A 124 13.65 -2.78 -1.68
CA ARG A 124 14.68 -3.80 -1.94
C ARG A 124 15.79 -3.21 -2.80
N ASP A 125 17.02 -3.23 -2.29
CA ASP A 125 18.22 -3.02 -3.09
C ASP A 125 18.57 -4.36 -3.78
N PRO A 126 18.62 -4.42 -5.13
CA PRO A 126 18.97 -5.65 -5.84
C PRO A 126 20.36 -6.19 -5.50
N ASP A 127 21.30 -5.32 -5.14
CA ASP A 127 22.69 -5.65 -4.81
C ASP A 127 22.99 -5.47 -3.30
N GLY A 128 21.96 -5.19 -2.49
CA GLY A 128 22.08 -4.80 -1.09
C GLY A 128 21.02 -5.40 -0.17
N GLY A 129 20.66 -4.62 0.86
CA GLY A 129 19.67 -5.01 1.86
C GLY A 129 18.22 -4.82 1.41
N THR A 130 17.30 -5.22 2.28
CA THR A 130 15.88 -4.89 2.16
C THR A 130 15.50 -4.05 3.37
N ASP A 131 14.95 -2.87 3.13
CA ASP A 131 14.39 -2.00 4.17
C ASP A 131 12.87 -2.19 4.20
N ALA A 132 12.29 -2.29 5.39
CA ALA A 132 10.85 -2.38 5.60
C ALA A 132 10.38 -1.27 6.55
N ALA A 133 9.31 -0.56 6.16
CA ALA A 133 8.63 0.41 7.01
C ALA A 133 7.15 0.05 7.12
N MET A 134 6.63 0.03 8.35
CA MET A 134 5.24 -0.34 8.63
C MET A 134 4.50 0.83 9.26
N PHE A 135 3.26 1.05 8.82
CA PHE A 135 2.40 2.10 9.32
C PHE A 135 1.10 1.50 9.83
N LEU A 136 0.66 1.95 11.00
CA LEU A 136 -0.66 1.68 11.54
C LEU A 136 -1.47 2.97 11.51
N ASP A 137 -2.56 2.97 10.74
CA ASP A 137 -3.45 4.12 10.58
C ASP A 137 -2.71 5.41 10.16
N GLY A 138 -1.68 5.26 9.33
CA GLY A 138 -0.86 6.35 8.79
C GLY A 138 0.26 6.85 9.70
N ALA A 139 0.40 6.32 10.91
CA ALA A 139 1.56 6.56 11.77
C ALA A 139 2.59 5.45 11.57
N GLU A 140 3.85 5.84 11.32
CA GLU A 140 4.96 4.90 11.24
C GLU A 140 5.18 4.23 12.60
N LEU A 141 5.26 2.91 12.60
CA LEU A 141 5.62 2.13 13.77
C LEU A 141 7.13 2.18 13.96
N ALA A 142 7.58 2.41 15.19
CA ALA A 142 9.00 2.39 15.49
C ALA A 142 9.55 0.96 15.41
N ASP A 143 10.86 0.81 15.21
CA ASP A 143 11.54 -0.49 15.08
C ASP A 143 11.26 -1.48 16.23
N GLY A 144 10.88 -0.98 17.42
CA GLY A 144 10.54 -1.82 18.57
C GLY A 144 9.08 -2.30 18.60
N ASP A 145 8.19 -1.71 17.80
CA ASP A 145 6.77 -2.04 17.74
C ASP A 145 6.45 -3.09 16.67
N VAL A 146 7.44 -3.40 15.81
CA VAL A 146 7.33 -4.35 14.71
C VAL A 146 8.36 -5.46 14.92
N SER A 147 7.91 -6.71 14.89
CA SER A 147 8.80 -7.87 14.82
C SER A 147 8.81 -8.41 13.40
N GLU A 148 9.95 -8.29 12.73
CA GLU A 148 10.19 -8.91 11.43
C GLU A 148 10.93 -10.24 11.61
N TYR A 149 10.41 -11.30 11.00
CA TYR A 149 11.01 -12.63 11.03
C TYR A 149 11.47 -13.00 9.62
N VAL A 150 12.80 -13.08 9.43
CA VAL A 150 13.41 -13.48 8.17
C VAL A 150 14.02 -14.87 8.33
N ILE A 151 13.42 -15.88 7.70
CA ILE A 151 13.96 -17.25 7.64
C ILE A 151 14.29 -17.56 6.19
N ASP A 152 15.59 -17.74 5.90
CA ASP A 152 16.11 -18.00 4.57
C ASP A 152 16.66 -19.43 4.47
N ALA A 153 15.93 -20.29 3.77
CA ALA A 153 16.36 -21.66 3.48
C ALA A 153 17.32 -21.76 2.26
N GLY A 154 17.51 -20.67 1.51
CA GLY A 154 18.27 -20.65 0.26
C GLY A 154 19.77 -20.35 0.38
N ARG A 155 20.27 -19.98 1.56
CA ARG A 155 21.66 -19.48 1.73
C ARG A 155 22.67 -20.52 2.28
N GLY A 156 22.67 -21.75 1.75
CA GLY A 156 23.72 -22.74 2.04
C GLY A 156 23.92 -23.05 3.53
N HIS A 157 22.83 -23.00 4.29
CA HIS A 157 22.86 -23.29 5.73
C HIS A 157 22.96 -24.81 5.95
N VAL A 158 23.67 -25.20 7.02
CA VAL A 158 23.60 -26.58 7.52
C VAL A 158 22.29 -26.75 8.29
N TYR A 159 21.63 -27.89 8.14
CA TYR A 159 20.34 -28.23 8.76
C TYR A 159 20.26 -27.84 10.23
N ARG A 160 21.30 -28.16 11.02
CA ARG A 160 21.34 -27.83 12.45
C ARG A 160 21.24 -26.33 12.72
N ASP A 161 21.98 -25.51 11.99
CA ASP A 161 22.03 -24.07 12.24
C ASP A 161 20.74 -23.41 11.71
N TRP A 162 20.20 -23.94 10.62
CA TRP A 162 18.92 -23.49 10.07
C TRP A 162 17.73 -23.84 10.99
N ILE A 163 17.65 -25.08 11.49
CA ILE A 163 16.56 -25.51 12.37
C ILE A 163 16.59 -24.74 13.69
N GLU A 164 17.78 -24.49 14.25
CA GLU A 164 17.95 -23.67 15.46
C GLU A 164 17.51 -22.22 15.22
N SER A 165 17.85 -21.63 14.07
CA SER A 165 17.39 -20.28 13.70
C SER A 165 15.87 -20.23 13.54
N ARG A 166 15.27 -21.22 12.88
CA ARG A 166 13.83 -21.34 12.71
C ARG A 166 13.13 -21.45 14.07
N ASP A 167 13.61 -22.34 14.93
CA ASP A 167 12.98 -22.62 16.22
C ASP A 167 13.08 -21.41 17.17
N CYS A 168 14.23 -20.72 17.20
CA CYS A 168 14.38 -19.45 17.93
C CYS A 168 13.32 -18.41 17.50
N VAL A 169 13.09 -18.29 16.19
CA VAL A 169 12.09 -17.36 15.63
C VAL A 169 10.68 -17.78 16.03
N VAL A 170 10.33 -19.06 15.88
CA VAL A 170 9.03 -19.62 16.26
C VAL A 170 8.73 -19.44 17.75
N GLU A 171 9.73 -19.63 18.61
CA GLU A 171 9.59 -19.43 20.07
C GLU A 171 9.38 -17.96 20.45
N SER A 172 10.02 -17.04 19.76
CA SER A 172 9.88 -15.59 20.01
C SER A 172 8.59 -14.99 19.47
N ALA A 173 7.92 -15.66 18.54
CA ALA A 173 6.76 -15.16 17.84
C ALA A 173 5.47 -15.21 18.67
N SER A 174 4.53 -14.33 18.34
CA SER A 174 3.17 -14.44 18.87
C SER A 174 2.55 -15.79 18.49
N PRO A 175 1.60 -16.35 19.27
CA PRO A 175 1.05 -17.68 18.99
C PRO A 175 0.52 -17.86 17.56
N ALA A 176 -0.13 -16.84 17.00
CA ALA A 176 -0.66 -16.88 15.63
C ALA A 176 0.46 -16.82 14.57
N ALA A 177 1.48 -15.99 14.79
CA ALA A 177 2.63 -15.91 13.89
C ALA A 177 3.50 -17.18 13.95
N ALA A 178 3.71 -17.73 15.15
CA ALA A 178 4.42 -18.99 15.36
C ALA A 178 3.77 -20.15 14.60
N GLU A 179 2.44 -20.21 14.58
CA GLU A 179 1.71 -21.22 13.80
C GLU A 179 1.95 -21.07 12.30
N LEU A 180 1.83 -19.84 11.76
CA LEU A 180 2.12 -19.58 10.36
C LEU A 180 3.57 -19.92 10.00
N LEU A 181 4.53 -19.60 10.88
CA LEU A 181 5.94 -19.91 10.69
C LEU A 181 6.19 -21.42 10.64
N ARG A 182 5.56 -22.22 11.51
CA ARG A 182 5.66 -23.69 11.45
C ARG A 182 5.13 -24.25 10.14
N VAL A 183 3.90 -23.87 9.78
CA VAL A 183 3.28 -24.31 8.51
C VAL A 183 4.15 -23.94 7.31
N SER A 184 4.77 -22.75 7.32
CA SER A 184 5.58 -22.29 6.19
C SER A 184 6.98 -22.92 6.11
N TYR A 185 7.53 -23.38 7.24
CA TYR A 185 8.93 -23.81 7.35
C TYR A 185 9.13 -25.20 7.97
N ASP A 186 8.08 -26.02 8.11
CA ASP A 186 8.24 -27.47 8.29
C ASP A 186 8.55 -28.19 6.96
N TYR A 187 8.08 -27.62 5.84
CA TYR A 187 8.52 -27.93 4.48
C TYR A 187 9.01 -26.65 3.78
N PRO A 188 10.24 -26.17 4.09
CA PRO A 188 10.62 -24.84 3.70
C PRO A 188 10.84 -24.71 2.18
N PRO A 189 10.42 -23.59 1.57
CA PRO A 189 10.76 -23.30 0.18
C PRO A 189 12.29 -23.21 0.05
N GLY A 190 12.89 -24.02 -0.82
CA GLY A 190 14.34 -24.07 -0.96
C GLY A 190 15.04 -25.08 -0.05
N HIS A 191 14.31 -26.01 0.59
CA HIS A 191 14.89 -27.08 1.42
C HIS A 191 16.06 -27.84 0.76
N GLN A 192 16.09 -27.94 -0.57
CA GLN A 192 17.17 -28.57 -1.32
C GLN A 192 18.54 -27.87 -1.17
N TYR A 193 18.57 -26.65 -0.63
CA TYR A 193 19.79 -25.88 -0.36
C TYR A 193 20.25 -25.97 1.11
N ILE A 194 19.58 -26.80 1.92
CA ILE A 194 19.95 -27.04 3.32
C ILE A 194 20.76 -28.33 3.41
N ASP A 195 22.03 -28.19 3.75
CA ASP A 195 22.98 -29.31 3.79
C ASP A 195 22.88 -30.11 5.08
N GLY A 196 23.04 -31.44 4.99
CA GLY A 196 23.10 -32.32 6.16
C GLY A 196 21.76 -32.55 6.86
N ALA A 197 20.65 -32.34 6.15
CA ALA A 197 19.32 -32.72 6.63
C ALA A 197 19.21 -34.24 6.83
N PRO A 198 18.41 -34.71 7.81
CA PRO A 198 18.19 -36.13 8.03
C PRO A 198 17.43 -36.75 6.84
N GLU A 199 17.64 -38.05 6.62
CA GLU A 199 16.92 -38.80 5.60
C GLU A 199 15.40 -38.75 5.87
N GLY A 200 14.61 -38.46 4.82
CA GLY A 200 13.16 -38.29 4.93
C GLY A 200 12.70 -36.88 5.35
N TRP A 201 13.61 -35.91 5.40
CA TRP A 201 13.29 -34.49 5.59
C TRP A 201 13.45 -33.69 4.29
N PRO A 202 12.60 -32.67 4.05
CA PRO A 202 11.40 -32.34 4.82
C PRO A 202 10.31 -33.39 4.64
N LEU A 203 9.40 -33.49 5.62
CA LEU A 203 8.29 -34.43 5.53
C LEU A 203 7.38 -33.98 4.38
N GLU A 204 7.20 -34.81 3.36
CA GLU A 204 6.16 -34.58 2.37
C GLU A 204 4.81 -34.66 3.08
N ASP A 205 4.25 -33.51 3.43
CA ASP A 205 2.86 -33.42 3.80
C ASP A 205 2.04 -33.81 2.57
N GLY A 206 1.47 -35.02 2.59
CA GLY A 206 0.56 -35.45 1.55
C GLY A 206 -0.60 -34.45 1.40
N GLU A 207 -0.69 -33.87 0.20
CA GLU A 207 -1.80 -33.11 -0.37
C GLU A 207 -2.17 -31.74 0.25
N ASP A 208 -2.05 -30.71 -0.60
CA ASP A 208 -2.86 -29.47 -0.67
C ASP A 208 -3.54 -28.98 0.62
N ARG A 209 -2.95 -27.96 1.26
CA ARG A 209 -3.68 -26.98 2.08
C ARG A 209 -3.17 -25.56 1.88
#